data_AF-A0A7S1B489-F1
#
_entry.id   AF-A0A7S1B489-F1
#
_cell.length_a   1.000
_cell.length_b   1.000
_cell.length_c   1.000
_cell.angle_alpha   90.00
_cell.angle_beta   90.00
_cell.angle_gamma   90.00
#
_symmetry.space_group_name_H-M   'P 1'
#
loop_
_entity.id
_entity.type
_entity.pdbx_description
1 polymer ?
#
loop_
_entity_poly.entity_id
_entity_poly.type
_entity_poly.pdbx_seq_one_letter_code
_entity_poly.pdbx_strand_id
1 'polypeptide(L)'
;ITPVSTYFYFQNVDKYTDITVGFNPIDEYVTICAFIEEGQGRDGGWPKIITNDRFHKEKNFINFSSSGILSTYCKIVPEPPTAAPSPSPTISEPEIYYTFPATNTKHFVHGICVQNAASVMVENIKGDDFTYEIIHSFQNGQKLWGDRDYVAMGVDTAKHCKGATYLMPSDYYSIKKGTEVTIGINTQLGQAEPPVLCALVATYGTNDNDGGWPDMLPHDGFYMEKESNINFKHGSTTYPLHLYCKSMRGRRSLPTTAPTNFARNYQLPATNTQQLTHGICIFGALTAHATSTDPKLTYVTVAHFEDGDILWGDRMYRATNTADTPCDGGIYLKPKTVAYVDKNTIIDIKYNPEESNEPVTMCVFVPQYGTNDADGGWPDTLPHDGWTLQKKAEV
;
A
#
# COMPACT_ATOMS: atom_id res chain seq x y z
N ILE A 1 -20.71 -42.45 -40.87
CA ILE A 1 -20.27 -41.04 -40.98
C ILE A 1 -18.79 -41.11 -41.30
N THR A 2 -18.40 -40.81 -42.53
CA THR A 2 -17.00 -40.77 -42.97
C THR A 2 -16.25 -39.71 -42.17
N PRO A 3 -15.02 -39.99 -41.66
CA PRO A 3 -14.24 -38.96 -40.98
C PRO A 3 -13.88 -37.91 -42.02
N VAL A 4 -14.32 -36.67 -41.79
CA VAL A 4 -13.85 -35.53 -42.57
C VAL A 4 -12.40 -35.31 -42.15
N SER A 5 -11.46 -35.63 -43.04
CA SER A 5 -10.05 -35.33 -42.83
C SER A 5 -9.87 -33.82 -42.87
N THR A 6 -9.57 -33.21 -41.72
CA THR A 6 -9.19 -31.80 -41.63
C THR A 6 -7.72 -31.68 -42.01
N TYR A 7 -7.43 -31.03 -43.14
CA TYR A 7 -6.06 -30.71 -43.55
C TYR A 7 -5.69 -29.34 -42.99
N PHE A 8 -4.65 -29.27 -42.17
CA PHE A 8 -4.04 -28.02 -41.75
C PHE A 8 -2.87 -27.70 -42.67
N TYR A 9 -2.96 -26.59 -43.39
CA TYR A 9 -1.83 -26.04 -44.13
C TYR A 9 -1.04 -25.13 -43.18
N PHE A 10 0.26 -25.35 -43.07
CA PHE A 10 1.16 -24.47 -42.31
C PHE A 10 2.17 -23.85 -43.25
N GLN A 11 2.53 -22.61 -42.96
CA GLN A 11 3.67 -21.92 -43.55
C GLN A 11 4.70 -21.74 -42.44
N ASN A 12 5.99 -21.95 -42.75
CA ASN A 12 7.04 -21.58 -41.82
C ASN A 12 7.05 -20.06 -41.70
N VAL A 13 6.82 -19.57 -40.49
CA VAL A 13 6.85 -18.16 -40.14
C VAL A 13 8.13 -17.92 -39.36
N ASP A 14 8.95 -16.96 -39.81
CA ASP A 14 10.20 -16.63 -39.14
C ASP A 14 9.92 -16.04 -37.74
N LYS A 15 10.86 -16.24 -36.82
CA LYS A 15 10.78 -15.63 -35.49
C LYS A 15 10.70 -14.11 -35.63
N TYR A 16 9.83 -13.47 -34.84
CA TYR A 16 9.55 -12.03 -34.86
C TYR A 16 8.80 -11.53 -36.11
N THR A 17 8.10 -12.42 -36.83
CA THR A 17 7.18 -11.99 -37.89
C THR A 17 5.90 -11.40 -37.29
N ASP A 18 5.55 -10.20 -37.73
CA ASP A 18 4.26 -9.58 -37.41
C ASP A 18 3.15 -10.18 -38.28
N ILE A 19 2.09 -10.67 -37.65
CA ILE A 19 0.90 -11.18 -38.33
C ILE A 19 -0.18 -10.12 -38.28
N THR A 20 -0.50 -9.53 -39.43
CA THR A 20 -1.60 -8.58 -39.58
C THR A 20 -2.81 -9.27 -40.20
N VAL A 21 -3.96 -9.16 -39.56
CA VAL A 21 -5.23 -9.70 -40.06
C VAL A 21 -6.14 -8.54 -40.44
N GLY A 22 -6.46 -8.43 -41.74
CA GLY A 22 -7.49 -7.54 -42.24
C GLY A 22 -8.81 -8.28 -42.43
N PHE A 23 -9.93 -7.66 -42.07
CA PHE A 23 -11.27 -8.21 -42.26
C PHE A 23 -12.23 -7.10 -42.67
N ASN A 24 -13.30 -7.45 -43.38
CA ASN A 24 -14.39 -6.55 -43.73
C ASN A 24 -15.65 -7.06 -43.01
N PRO A 25 -16.06 -6.45 -41.88
CA PRO A 25 -17.22 -6.91 -41.11
C PRO A 25 -18.50 -6.91 -41.94
N ILE A 26 -19.36 -7.93 -41.74
CA ILE A 26 -20.75 -7.88 -42.20
C ILE A 26 -21.62 -7.16 -41.16
N ASP A 27 -21.29 -7.32 -39.88
CA ASP A 27 -21.95 -6.69 -38.73
C ASP A 27 -21.05 -5.60 -38.10
N GLU A 28 -21.59 -4.83 -37.14
CA GLU A 28 -20.85 -3.74 -36.46
C GLU A 28 -19.63 -4.24 -35.66
N TYR A 29 -19.58 -5.52 -35.29
CA TYR A 29 -18.52 -6.15 -34.51
C TYR A 29 -18.08 -7.48 -35.12
N VAL A 30 -16.78 -7.78 -35.02
CA VAL A 30 -16.18 -9.03 -35.45
C VAL A 30 -15.40 -9.65 -34.30
N THR A 31 -15.61 -10.93 -34.04
CA THR A 31 -14.76 -11.68 -33.12
C THR A 31 -13.58 -12.27 -33.88
N ILE A 32 -12.37 -11.89 -33.48
CA ILE A 32 -11.13 -12.48 -33.95
C ILE A 32 -10.67 -13.49 -32.90
N CYS A 33 -10.37 -14.72 -33.33
CA CYS A 33 -9.83 -15.75 -32.45
C CYS A 33 -8.49 -16.29 -32.99
N ALA A 34 -7.52 -16.45 -32.09
CA ALA A 34 -6.26 -17.14 -32.33
C ALA A 34 -6.29 -18.52 -31.66
N PHE A 35 -5.87 -19.55 -32.39
CA PHE A 35 -5.73 -20.92 -31.89
C PHE A 35 -4.26 -21.26 -31.75
N ILE A 36 -3.82 -21.53 -30.53
CA ILE A 36 -2.40 -21.62 -30.19
C ILE A 36 -2.13 -22.95 -29.49
N GLU A 37 -1.12 -23.66 -29.97
CA GLU A 37 -0.73 -24.97 -29.42
C GLU A 37 -0.15 -24.86 -28.02
N GLU A 38 -0.64 -25.70 -27.10
CA GLU A 38 -0.11 -25.78 -25.75
C GLU A 38 1.00 -26.84 -25.61
N GLY A 39 2.05 -26.50 -24.86
CA GLY A 39 2.97 -27.48 -24.27
C GLY A 39 4.13 -27.96 -25.14
N GLN A 40 4.22 -27.59 -26.42
CA GLN A 40 5.31 -28.03 -27.32
C GLN A 40 6.27 -26.91 -27.75
N GLY A 41 6.18 -25.72 -27.17
CA GLY A 41 7.05 -24.57 -27.51
C GLY A 41 6.85 -23.99 -28.91
N ARG A 42 5.77 -24.42 -29.59
CA ARG A 42 5.35 -23.96 -30.93
C ARG A 42 4.26 -22.88 -30.84
N ASP A 43 4.27 -22.10 -29.77
CA ASP A 43 3.26 -21.06 -29.49
C ASP A 43 3.74 -19.64 -29.85
N GLY A 44 5.01 -19.51 -30.27
CA GLY A 44 5.62 -18.22 -30.59
C GLY A 44 5.66 -17.23 -29.41
N GLY A 45 5.41 -17.67 -28.17
CA GLY A 45 5.21 -16.81 -27.01
C GLY A 45 3.86 -16.06 -26.99
N TRP A 46 2.96 -16.34 -27.94
CA TRP A 46 1.68 -15.65 -28.09
C TRP A 46 0.78 -15.68 -26.85
N PRO A 47 0.69 -16.75 -26.05
CA PRO A 47 -0.16 -16.77 -24.86
C PRO A 47 0.11 -15.61 -23.89
N LYS A 48 1.35 -15.12 -23.82
CA LYS A 48 1.73 -13.96 -23.00
C LYS A 48 1.48 -12.62 -23.69
N ILE A 49 1.58 -12.58 -25.02
CA ILE A 49 1.47 -11.33 -25.80
C ILE A 49 -0.01 -10.98 -25.99
N ILE A 50 -0.82 -11.91 -26.47
CA ILE A 50 -2.22 -11.61 -26.85
C ILE A 50 -3.13 -11.40 -25.64
N THR A 51 -2.77 -11.94 -24.47
CA THR A 51 -3.48 -11.67 -23.21
C THR A 51 -3.28 -10.21 -22.77
N ASN A 52 -2.10 -9.63 -23.01
CA ASN A 52 -1.86 -8.19 -22.81
C ASN A 52 -2.65 -7.33 -23.80
N ASP A 53 -2.92 -7.84 -25.01
CA ASP A 53 -3.74 -7.17 -26.04
C ASP A 53 -5.26 -7.36 -25.88
N ARG A 54 -5.67 -7.82 -24.68
CA ARG A 54 -7.08 -8.00 -24.26
C ARG A 54 -7.80 -9.12 -25.02
N PHE A 55 -7.09 -10.11 -25.50
CA PHE A 55 -7.72 -11.38 -25.87
C PHE A 55 -8.03 -12.19 -24.61
N HIS A 56 -9.25 -12.72 -24.53
CA HIS A 56 -9.65 -13.60 -23.45
C HIS A 56 -9.42 -15.06 -23.86
N LYS A 57 -8.84 -15.84 -22.95
CA LYS A 57 -8.70 -17.29 -23.14
C LYS A 57 -10.07 -17.95 -22.96
N GLU A 58 -10.54 -18.63 -23.99
CA GLU A 58 -11.75 -19.43 -23.93
C GLU A 58 -11.54 -20.70 -23.11
N LYS A 59 -12.59 -21.16 -22.43
CA LYS A 59 -12.53 -22.40 -21.63
C LYS A 59 -12.47 -23.66 -22.50
N ASN A 60 -12.81 -23.54 -23.78
CA ASN A 60 -12.86 -24.65 -24.72
C ASN A 60 -11.54 -24.77 -25.50
N PHE A 61 -11.05 -26.00 -25.61
CA PHE A 61 -9.86 -26.35 -26.37
C PHE A 61 -10.22 -27.15 -27.62
N ILE A 62 -9.44 -27.00 -28.67
CA ILE A 62 -9.58 -27.79 -29.90
C ILE A 62 -8.51 -28.88 -29.87
N ASN A 63 -8.95 -30.13 -29.91
CA ASN A 63 -8.05 -31.26 -30.10
C ASN A 63 -7.74 -31.42 -31.58
N PHE A 64 -6.47 -31.42 -31.96
CA PHE A 64 -6.04 -31.75 -33.31
C PHE A 64 -4.95 -32.82 -33.24
N SER A 65 -5.17 -33.92 -33.97
CA SER A 65 -4.37 -35.15 -33.92
C SER A 65 -4.38 -35.88 -32.57
N SER A 66 -3.69 -37.02 -32.49
CA SER A 66 -3.62 -37.89 -31.31
C SER A 66 -2.85 -37.32 -30.12
N SER A 67 -2.35 -36.08 -30.16
CA SER A 67 -1.54 -35.50 -29.07
C SER A 67 -1.53 -33.97 -28.93
N GLY A 68 -2.16 -33.20 -29.82
CA GLY A 68 -2.11 -31.73 -29.79
C GLY A 68 -3.36 -31.10 -29.20
N ILE A 69 -3.18 -30.14 -28.27
CA ILE A 69 -4.25 -29.30 -27.71
C ILE A 69 -4.01 -27.87 -28.18
N LEU A 70 -5.00 -27.25 -28.84
CA LEU A 70 -5.02 -25.81 -29.13
C LEU A 70 -5.87 -25.09 -28.09
N SER A 71 -5.30 -24.07 -27.48
CA SER A 71 -6.03 -23.06 -26.73
C SER A 71 -6.56 -21.97 -27.64
N THR A 72 -7.78 -21.52 -27.36
CA THR A 72 -8.47 -20.49 -28.13
C THR A 72 -8.43 -19.17 -27.36
N TYR A 73 -8.01 -18.10 -28.02
CA TYR A 73 -7.98 -16.74 -27.46
C TYR A 73 -8.79 -15.83 -28.37
N CYS A 74 -9.79 -15.13 -27.86
CA CYS A 74 -10.71 -14.33 -28.68
C CYS A 74 -10.80 -12.87 -28.22
N LYS A 75 -11.06 -11.97 -29.18
CA LYS A 75 -11.30 -10.53 -28.97
C LYS A 75 -12.37 -10.01 -29.94
N ILE A 76 -13.19 -9.07 -29.50
CA ILE A 76 -14.19 -8.38 -30.33
C ILE A 76 -13.60 -7.08 -30.89
N VAL A 77 -13.78 -6.81 -32.19
CA VAL A 77 -13.25 -5.65 -32.92
C VAL A 77 -14.29 -5.05 -33.89
N PRO A 78 -14.52 -3.73 -33.90
CA PRO A 78 -14.03 -2.76 -32.91
C PRO A 78 -14.55 -3.12 -31.51
N GLU A 79 -13.87 -2.65 -30.47
CA GLU A 79 -14.36 -2.87 -29.11
C GLU A 79 -15.76 -2.26 -29.00
N PRO A 80 -16.75 -3.02 -28.47
CA PRO A 80 -18.11 -2.53 -28.38
C PRO A 80 -18.13 -1.18 -27.67
N PRO A 81 -18.96 -0.22 -28.11
CA PRO A 81 -19.02 1.11 -27.55
C PRO A 81 -19.26 0.97 -26.06
N THR A 82 -18.20 1.24 -25.30
CA THR A 82 -18.31 1.43 -23.87
C THR A 82 -19.26 2.60 -23.68
N ALA A 83 -20.20 2.50 -22.73
CA ALA A 83 -21.08 3.60 -22.37
C ALA A 83 -20.31 4.93 -22.38
N ALA A 84 -20.95 6.00 -22.88
CA ALA A 84 -20.41 7.33 -23.16
C ALA A 84 -19.16 7.66 -22.32
N PRO A 85 -18.09 8.21 -22.94
CA PRO A 85 -16.79 8.35 -22.30
C PRO A 85 -16.96 8.95 -20.91
N SER A 86 -16.84 8.08 -19.90
CA SER A 86 -16.41 8.54 -18.59
C SER A 86 -15.13 9.32 -18.87
N PRO A 87 -14.94 10.50 -18.28
CA PRO A 87 -13.69 11.25 -18.43
C PRO A 87 -12.54 10.26 -18.37
N SER A 88 -11.54 10.42 -19.26
CA SER A 88 -10.27 9.69 -19.17
C SER A 88 -9.95 9.52 -17.68
N PRO A 89 -9.53 8.33 -17.20
CA PRO A 89 -9.18 8.20 -15.80
C PRO A 89 -8.15 9.28 -15.55
N THR A 90 -8.60 10.37 -14.94
CA THR A 90 -7.75 11.25 -14.17
C THR A 90 -7.06 10.24 -13.29
N ILE A 91 -5.73 10.12 -13.40
CA ILE A 91 -4.96 9.47 -12.36
C ILE A 91 -5.44 10.18 -11.12
N SER A 92 -6.34 9.52 -10.39
CA SER A 92 -6.97 10.13 -9.23
C SER A 92 -5.82 10.36 -8.29
N GLU A 93 -5.73 11.58 -7.77
CA GLU A 93 -4.76 11.93 -6.75
C GLU A 93 -4.68 10.78 -5.73
N PRO A 94 -3.48 10.23 -5.47
CA PRO A 94 -3.34 9.09 -4.59
C PRO A 94 -4.09 9.25 -3.28
N GLU A 95 -4.84 8.23 -2.90
CA GLU A 95 -5.53 8.19 -1.60
C GLU A 95 -4.56 8.04 -0.43
N ILE A 96 -3.43 7.36 -0.66
CA ILE A 96 -2.39 7.11 0.34
C ILE A 96 -1.07 7.60 -0.21
N TYR A 97 -0.33 8.31 0.63
CA TYR A 97 1.06 8.64 0.37
C TYR A 97 1.92 8.04 1.49
N TYR A 98 3.03 7.42 1.11
CA TYR A 98 4.06 7.04 2.07
C TYR A 98 5.42 7.49 1.56
N THR A 99 6.16 8.18 2.43
CA THR A 99 7.54 8.59 2.14
C THR A 99 8.47 7.70 2.93
N PHE A 100 9.29 6.93 2.23
CA PHE A 100 10.33 6.12 2.86
C PHE A 100 11.38 6.99 3.56
N PRO A 101 11.98 6.49 4.65
CA PRO A 101 13.03 7.23 5.36
C PRO A 101 14.22 7.49 4.43
N ALA A 102 14.82 8.68 4.59
CA ALA A 102 15.96 9.10 3.80
C ALA A 102 17.14 8.12 3.94
N THR A 103 17.72 7.70 2.82
CA THR A 103 18.89 6.79 2.84
C THR A 103 20.04 7.40 3.65
N ASN A 104 20.74 6.62 4.47
CA ASN A 104 21.84 7.13 5.31
C ASN A 104 23.23 6.59 4.93
N THR A 105 23.29 5.66 3.97
CA THR A 105 24.51 5.07 3.41
C THR A 105 24.88 5.71 2.07
N LYS A 106 26.06 5.37 1.53
CA LYS A 106 26.56 5.92 0.26
C LYS A 106 26.00 5.23 -0.98
N HIS A 107 25.48 4.01 -0.81
CA HIS A 107 24.92 3.19 -1.85
C HIS A 107 23.60 2.62 -1.37
N PHE A 108 22.70 2.35 -2.30
CA PHE A 108 21.41 1.79 -1.94
C PHE A 108 20.90 0.91 -3.06
N VAL A 109 20.63 -0.35 -2.72
CA VAL A 109 20.14 -1.39 -3.61
C VAL A 109 18.80 -1.84 -3.09
N HIS A 110 17.73 -1.47 -3.80
CA HIS A 110 16.37 -1.72 -3.35
C HIS A 110 15.41 -2.03 -4.48
N GLY A 111 14.22 -2.46 -4.12
CA GLY A 111 13.04 -2.51 -4.98
C GLY A 111 11.81 -2.24 -4.14
N ILE A 112 10.70 -1.88 -4.76
CA ILE A 112 9.45 -1.64 -4.04
C ILE A 112 8.34 -2.46 -4.71
N CYS A 113 7.51 -3.14 -3.93
CA CYS A 113 6.33 -3.83 -4.44
C CYS A 113 5.09 -3.38 -3.66
N VAL A 114 3.93 -3.37 -4.32
CA VAL A 114 2.64 -3.02 -3.71
C VAL A 114 1.58 -4.03 -4.11
N GLN A 115 0.99 -4.69 -3.12
CA GLN A 115 -0.12 -5.62 -3.28
C GLN A 115 -1.45 -4.93 -2.94
N ASN A 116 -2.55 -5.43 -3.49
CA ASN A 116 -3.91 -4.96 -3.20
C ASN A 116 -4.13 -3.46 -3.46
N ALA A 117 -3.41 -2.90 -4.44
CA ALA A 117 -3.64 -1.55 -4.94
C ALA A 117 -4.44 -1.57 -6.25
N ALA A 118 -5.27 -0.55 -6.47
CA ALA A 118 -5.89 -0.29 -7.77
C ALA A 118 -4.87 0.32 -8.74
N SER A 119 -4.09 1.28 -8.25
CA SER A 119 -2.96 1.88 -8.97
C SER A 119 -1.91 2.37 -7.99
N VAL A 120 -0.68 2.50 -8.49
CA VAL A 120 0.50 2.93 -7.74
C VAL A 120 1.27 3.89 -8.62
N MET A 121 1.84 4.93 -8.01
CA MET A 121 2.74 5.85 -8.69
C MET A 121 3.86 6.32 -7.78
N VAL A 122 4.96 6.75 -8.38
CA VAL A 122 6.06 7.41 -7.66
C VAL A 122 5.85 8.90 -7.79
N GLU A 123 5.59 9.54 -6.67
CA GLU A 123 5.22 10.96 -6.60
C GLU A 123 6.43 11.86 -6.64
N ASN A 124 7.43 11.52 -5.84
CA ASN A 124 8.62 12.32 -5.69
C ASN A 124 9.82 11.46 -5.31
N ILE A 125 10.98 11.84 -5.83
CA ILE A 125 12.28 11.34 -5.42
C ILE A 125 13.10 12.58 -5.11
N LYS A 126 13.42 12.78 -3.83
CA LYS A 126 14.16 13.94 -3.37
C LYS A 126 15.59 13.55 -3.07
N GLY A 127 16.55 14.31 -3.58
CA GLY A 127 17.98 14.11 -3.33
C GLY A 127 18.72 13.32 -4.41
N ASP A 128 18.00 12.78 -5.40
CA ASP A 128 18.60 12.08 -6.54
C ASP A 128 17.70 12.07 -7.79
N ASP A 129 18.25 11.66 -8.93
CA ASP A 129 17.63 11.78 -10.26
C ASP A 129 17.37 10.42 -10.95
N PHE A 130 17.04 9.38 -10.20
CA PHE A 130 16.64 8.08 -10.77
C PHE A 130 15.12 7.99 -10.93
N THR A 131 14.62 7.00 -11.69
CA THR A 131 13.18 6.81 -11.92
C THR A 131 12.71 5.42 -11.56
N TYR A 132 11.41 5.17 -11.61
CA TYR A 132 10.84 3.84 -11.47
C TYR A 132 10.00 3.48 -12.70
N GLU A 133 10.16 2.26 -13.18
CA GLU A 133 9.27 1.62 -14.14
C GLU A 133 8.26 0.74 -13.39
N ILE A 134 6.98 0.87 -13.73
CA ILE A 134 5.90 0.10 -13.11
C ILE A 134 5.75 -1.22 -13.85
N ILE A 135 6.00 -2.32 -13.15
CA ILE A 135 5.87 -3.68 -13.64
C ILE A 135 4.71 -4.37 -12.91
N HIS A 136 3.66 -4.70 -13.64
CA HIS A 136 2.55 -5.48 -13.09
C HIS A 136 2.90 -6.97 -13.01
N SER A 137 2.32 -7.68 -12.04
CA SER A 137 2.49 -9.14 -11.86
C SER A 137 3.94 -9.57 -11.61
N PHE A 138 4.55 -9.06 -10.55
CA PHE A 138 5.94 -9.37 -10.19
C PHE A 138 6.16 -10.87 -9.91
N GLN A 139 7.20 -11.44 -10.52
CA GLN A 139 7.45 -12.88 -10.55
C GLN A 139 8.94 -13.21 -10.72
N ASN A 140 9.29 -14.49 -10.56
CA ASN A 140 10.65 -14.99 -10.79
C ASN A 140 11.12 -14.73 -12.23
N GLY A 141 12.40 -14.40 -12.38
CA GLY A 141 13.02 -14.07 -13.66
C GLY A 141 12.78 -12.63 -14.12
N GLN A 142 11.95 -11.85 -13.40
CA GLN A 142 11.76 -10.43 -13.71
C GLN A 142 13.03 -9.63 -13.43
N LYS A 143 13.36 -8.70 -14.31
CA LYS A 143 14.45 -7.74 -14.12
C LYS A 143 14.15 -6.85 -12.90
N LEU A 144 15.16 -6.61 -12.06
CA LEU A 144 14.99 -5.86 -10.80
C LEU A 144 15.41 -4.39 -10.88
N TRP A 145 16.31 -4.03 -11.79
CA TRP A 145 16.81 -2.65 -11.96
C TRP A 145 17.06 -2.33 -13.42
N GLY A 146 16.73 -1.13 -13.86
CA GLY A 146 16.82 -0.69 -15.27
C GLY A 146 18.23 -0.78 -15.87
N ASP A 147 19.26 -0.46 -15.09
CA ASP A 147 20.66 -0.34 -15.53
C ASP A 147 21.47 -1.64 -15.43
N ARG A 148 20.86 -2.76 -15.01
CA ARG A 148 21.50 -4.08 -14.89
C ARG A 148 20.67 -5.18 -15.54
N ASP A 149 21.22 -6.37 -15.67
CA ASP A 149 20.54 -7.58 -16.17
C ASP A 149 20.15 -8.55 -15.04
N TYR A 150 20.13 -8.05 -13.80
CA TYR A 150 19.88 -8.86 -12.61
C TYR A 150 18.41 -9.20 -12.51
N VAL A 151 18.12 -10.46 -12.20
CA VAL A 151 16.75 -10.99 -12.16
C VAL A 151 16.36 -11.48 -10.77
N ALA A 152 15.09 -11.31 -10.44
CA ALA A 152 14.49 -11.77 -9.20
C ALA A 152 14.37 -13.30 -9.14
N MET A 153 14.60 -13.87 -7.97
CA MET A 153 14.36 -15.28 -7.63
C MET A 153 13.65 -15.39 -6.28
N GLY A 154 12.88 -16.46 -6.08
CA GLY A 154 12.14 -16.68 -4.84
C GLY A 154 10.95 -15.75 -4.61
N VAL A 155 10.50 -15.00 -5.62
CA VAL A 155 9.32 -14.11 -5.55
C VAL A 155 8.05 -14.89 -5.21
N ASP A 156 7.98 -16.16 -5.60
CA ASP A 156 6.88 -17.07 -5.26
C ASP A 156 6.76 -17.39 -3.76
N THR A 157 7.83 -17.14 -2.98
CA THR A 157 7.86 -17.24 -1.52
C THR A 157 7.60 -15.91 -0.80
N ALA A 158 7.59 -14.79 -1.54
CA ALA A 158 7.29 -13.47 -1.01
C ALA A 158 5.77 -13.22 -1.08
N LYS A 159 5.07 -13.51 0.01
CA LYS A 159 3.60 -13.46 0.13
C LYS A 159 3.03 -12.14 -0.40
N HIS A 160 3.67 -11.03 -0.06
CA HIS A 160 3.19 -9.68 -0.39
C HIS A 160 3.78 -9.10 -1.69
N CYS A 161 4.74 -9.77 -2.33
CA CYS A 161 5.27 -9.33 -3.63
C CYS A 161 4.89 -10.24 -4.80
N LYS A 162 4.48 -11.48 -4.54
CA LYS A 162 4.05 -12.41 -5.60
C LYS A 162 2.83 -11.89 -6.35
N GLY A 163 2.99 -11.60 -7.63
CA GLY A 163 1.92 -11.05 -8.48
C GLY A 163 1.57 -9.59 -8.18
N ALA A 164 2.31 -8.93 -7.28
CA ALA A 164 2.10 -7.53 -6.92
C ALA A 164 2.56 -6.59 -8.04
N THR A 165 2.27 -5.29 -7.89
CA THR A 165 2.87 -4.25 -8.73
C THR A 165 4.27 -3.95 -8.21
N TYR A 166 5.30 -4.18 -9.03
CA TYR A 166 6.69 -3.87 -8.71
C TYR A 166 7.10 -2.53 -9.33
N LEU A 167 7.70 -1.67 -8.52
CA LEU A 167 8.33 -0.44 -8.96
C LEU A 167 9.81 -0.76 -9.13
N MET A 168 10.22 -0.95 -10.39
CA MET A 168 11.59 -1.25 -10.77
C MET A 168 12.41 0.04 -10.83
N PRO A 169 13.39 0.28 -9.94
CA PRO A 169 14.24 1.46 -10.04
C PRO A 169 15.07 1.42 -11.33
N SER A 170 15.35 2.58 -11.92
CA SER A 170 16.26 2.69 -13.07
C SER A 170 17.69 2.32 -12.70
N ASP A 171 18.07 2.55 -11.44
CA ASP A 171 19.44 2.48 -10.96
C ASP A 171 19.58 1.42 -9.85
N TYR A 172 20.57 0.54 -9.99
CA TYR A 172 20.85 -0.52 -9.04
C TYR A 172 21.57 -0.07 -7.76
N TYR A 173 22.56 0.84 -7.85
CA TYR A 173 23.57 1.05 -6.79
C TYR A 173 23.87 2.50 -6.44
N SER A 174 23.79 3.40 -7.42
CA SER A 174 24.37 4.75 -7.35
C SER A 174 23.49 5.78 -6.64
N ILE A 175 22.56 5.34 -5.80
CA ILE A 175 21.59 6.21 -5.15
C ILE A 175 22.24 6.92 -3.97
N LYS A 176 22.17 8.25 -3.97
CA LYS A 176 22.84 9.13 -3.01
C LYS A 176 22.28 8.99 -1.60
N LYS A 177 23.14 9.26 -0.61
CA LYS A 177 22.74 9.51 0.77
C LYS A 177 21.76 10.68 0.85
N GLY A 178 20.72 10.54 1.67
CA GLY A 178 19.70 11.54 1.92
C GLY A 178 18.53 11.45 0.94
N THR A 179 18.48 10.40 0.12
CA THR A 179 17.43 10.23 -0.88
C THR A 179 16.15 9.73 -0.22
N GLU A 180 15.05 10.42 -0.48
CA GLU A 180 13.69 10.09 0.00
C GLU A 180 12.82 9.72 -1.21
N VAL A 181 12.00 8.67 -1.08
CA VAL A 181 11.08 8.23 -2.13
C VAL A 181 9.66 8.25 -1.59
N THR A 182 8.77 8.96 -2.28
CA THR A 182 7.34 9.03 -1.96
C THR A 182 6.53 8.20 -2.95
N ILE A 183 5.73 7.27 -2.42
CA ILE A 183 4.84 6.40 -3.19
C ILE A 183 3.39 6.84 -2.96
N GLY A 184 2.67 7.05 -4.05
CA GLY A 184 1.23 7.23 -4.08
C GLY A 184 0.52 5.89 -4.36
N ILE A 185 -0.51 5.56 -3.57
CA ILE A 185 -1.29 4.32 -3.70
C ILE A 185 -2.78 4.67 -3.72
N ASN A 186 -3.51 4.13 -4.70
CA ASN A 186 -4.97 4.15 -4.76
C ASN A 186 -5.52 2.77 -4.39
N THR A 187 -6.54 2.73 -3.53
CA THR A 187 -7.15 1.47 -3.08
C THR A 187 -8.17 0.94 -4.09
N GLN A 188 -8.42 -0.37 -4.08
CA GLN A 188 -9.54 -0.94 -4.85
C GLN A 188 -10.85 -0.72 -4.08
N LEU A 189 -11.84 -0.12 -4.74
CA LEU A 189 -13.15 0.12 -4.14
C LEU A 189 -13.79 -1.20 -3.69
N GLY A 190 -14.09 -1.35 -2.40
CA GLY A 190 -14.75 -2.54 -1.85
C GLY A 190 -13.84 -3.74 -1.55
N GLN A 191 -12.52 -3.59 -1.60
CA GLN A 191 -11.62 -4.63 -1.08
C GLN A 191 -11.64 -4.67 0.45
N ALA A 192 -11.70 -5.90 1.00
CA ALA A 192 -11.66 -6.14 2.44
C ALA A 192 -10.24 -6.01 3.03
N GLU A 193 -9.20 -6.23 2.22
CA GLU A 193 -7.81 -6.15 2.65
C GLU A 193 -7.18 -4.82 2.21
N PRO A 194 -6.46 -4.12 3.10
CA PRO A 194 -5.73 -2.90 2.74
C PRO A 194 -4.57 -3.20 1.77
N PRO A 195 -4.13 -2.22 0.96
CA PRO A 195 -2.88 -2.33 0.23
C PRO A 195 -1.70 -2.67 1.15
N VAL A 196 -0.73 -3.42 0.65
CA VAL A 196 0.50 -3.73 1.39
C VAL A 196 1.67 -3.20 0.59
N LEU A 197 2.44 -2.29 1.18
CA LEU A 197 3.65 -1.70 0.61
C LEU A 197 4.85 -2.46 1.18
N CYS A 198 5.72 -2.95 0.30
CA CYS A 198 6.95 -3.61 0.72
C CYS A 198 8.18 -3.04 0.04
N ALA A 199 9.28 -3.02 0.80
CA ALA A 199 10.63 -2.71 0.34
C ALA A 199 11.47 -3.99 0.29
N LEU A 200 12.04 -4.27 -0.88
CA LEU A 200 13.12 -5.24 -1.06
C LEU A 200 14.42 -4.49 -0.80
N VAL A 201 15.25 -4.97 0.12
CA VAL A 201 16.50 -4.30 0.51
C VAL A 201 17.65 -5.29 0.47
N ALA A 202 18.75 -4.93 -0.18
CA ALA A 202 19.97 -5.72 -0.18
C ALA A 202 20.57 -5.84 1.22
N THR A 203 20.97 -7.06 1.61
CA THR A 203 21.64 -7.30 2.92
C THR A 203 23.00 -7.98 2.78
N TYR A 204 23.55 -8.02 1.58
CA TYR A 204 24.89 -8.56 1.31
C TYR A 204 25.92 -7.42 1.13
N GLY A 205 27.18 -7.73 1.45
CA GLY A 205 28.29 -6.78 1.35
C GLY A 205 28.57 -6.06 2.67
N THR A 206 29.26 -4.92 2.61
CA THR A 206 29.34 -4.01 3.76
C THR A 206 27.96 -3.41 4.01
N ASN A 207 27.67 -2.97 5.25
CA ASN A 207 26.40 -2.34 5.67
C ASN A 207 26.13 -0.97 4.98
N ASP A 208 26.67 -0.74 3.78
CA ASP A 208 26.60 0.51 3.05
C ASP A 208 25.64 0.46 1.85
N ASN A 209 24.98 -0.67 1.60
CA ASN A 209 24.15 -0.91 0.39
C ASN A 209 22.64 -0.94 0.67
N ASP A 210 22.22 -0.82 1.92
CA ASP A 210 20.84 -1.02 2.37
C ASP A 210 20.11 0.30 2.67
N GLY A 211 20.79 1.44 2.51
CA GLY A 211 20.22 2.75 2.81
C GLY A 211 20.03 3.01 4.31
N GLY A 212 20.43 2.09 5.19
CA GLY A 212 20.05 2.04 6.60
C GLY A 212 18.59 1.64 6.82
N TRP A 213 17.87 1.22 5.77
CA TRP A 213 16.47 0.84 5.86
C TRP A 213 16.19 -0.34 6.80
N PRO A 214 17.08 -1.35 6.96
CA PRO A 214 16.88 -2.42 7.93
C PRO A 214 16.66 -1.94 9.37
N ASP A 215 17.30 -0.84 9.76
CA ASP A 215 17.14 -0.25 11.09
C ASP A 215 15.95 0.71 11.15
N MET A 216 15.68 1.46 10.08
CA MET A 216 14.65 2.51 10.08
C MET A 216 13.23 2.00 9.83
N LEU A 217 13.04 1.07 8.88
CA LEU A 217 11.69 0.62 8.50
C LEU A 217 10.91 -0.04 9.64
N PRO A 218 11.52 -0.84 10.54
CA PRO A 218 10.81 -1.34 11.72
C PRO A 218 10.26 -0.24 12.63
N HIS A 219 10.96 0.90 12.75
CA HIS A 219 10.46 2.05 13.51
C HIS A 219 9.30 2.77 12.81
N ASP A 220 9.15 2.60 11.50
CA ASP A 220 8.02 3.14 10.71
C ASP A 220 6.84 2.15 10.61
N GLY A 221 6.88 1.05 11.37
CA GLY A 221 5.82 0.03 11.42
C GLY A 221 5.91 -1.04 10.33
N PHE A 222 7.05 -1.16 9.62
CA PHE A 222 7.26 -2.30 8.73
C PHE A 222 7.68 -3.53 9.52
N TYR A 223 7.14 -4.69 9.16
CA TYR A 223 7.64 -5.97 9.65
C TYR A 223 8.49 -6.65 8.57
N MET A 224 9.50 -7.39 9.00
CA MET A 224 10.31 -8.23 8.11
C MET A 224 9.58 -9.54 7.80
N GLU A 225 9.39 -9.87 6.53
CA GLU A 225 8.81 -11.13 6.08
C GLU A 225 9.85 -12.26 6.12
N LYS A 226 10.00 -12.89 7.30
CA LYS A 226 11.05 -13.88 7.60
C LYS A 226 10.98 -15.16 6.75
N GLU A 227 9.81 -15.49 6.22
CA GLU A 227 9.62 -16.70 5.39
C GLU A 227 9.98 -16.46 3.91
N SER A 228 10.17 -15.21 3.51
CA SER A 228 10.55 -14.87 2.14
C SER A 228 12.01 -15.26 1.87
N ASN A 229 12.24 -15.96 0.76
CA ASN A 229 13.56 -16.31 0.25
C ASN A 229 13.84 -15.54 -1.05
N ILE A 230 13.48 -14.26 -1.07
CA ILE A 230 13.68 -13.43 -2.25
C ILE A 230 15.16 -13.09 -2.42
N ASN A 231 15.66 -13.28 -3.63
CA ASN A 231 17.04 -13.09 -3.99
C ASN A 231 17.12 -12.41 -5.36
N PHE A 232 18.30 -11.95 -5.74
CA PHE A 232 18.61 -11.67 -7.14
C PHE A 232 19.82 -12.45 -7.63
N LYS A 233 19.85 -12.68 -8.93
CA LYS A 233 20.91 -13.42 -9.60
C LYS A 233 21.69 -12.54 -10.57
N HIS A 234 23.01 -12.64 -10.50
CA HIS A 234 23.94 -12.08 -11.48
C HIS A 234 24.96 -13.16 -11.87
N GLY A 235 24.89 -13.60 -13.14
CA GLY A 235 25.69 -14.72 -13.63
C GLY A 235 25.40 -16.00 -12.83
N SER A 236 26.42 -16.58 -12.20
CA SER A 236 26.29 -17.76 -11.34
C SER A 236 26.06 -17.43 -9.86
N THR A 237 26.05 -16.15 -9.48
CA THR A 237 25.99 -15.73 -8.08
C THR A 237 24.59 -15.28 -7.71
N THR A 238 24.14 -15.68 -6.51
CA THR A 238 22.86 -15.32 -5.93
C THR A 238 23.11 -14.48 -4.69
N TYR A 239 22.34 -13.40 -4.54
CA TYR A 239 22.45 -12.46 -3.43
C TYR A 239 21.09 -12.31 -2.72
N PRO A 240 21.06 -12.34 -1.38
CA PRO A 240 19.83 -12.21 -0.62
C PRO A 240 19.28 -10.78 -0.62
N LEU A 241 17.95 -10.69 -0.62
CA LEU A 241 17.20 -9.47 -0.33
C LEU A 241 16.34 -9.74 0.91
N HIS A 242 16.23 -8.77 1.81
CA HIS A 242 15.22 -8.79 2.86
C HIS A 242 13.98 -8.05 2.38
N LEU A 243 12.82 -8.57 2.77
CA LEU A 243 11.53 -7.97 2.46
C LEU A 243 10.92 -7.38 3.72
N TYR A 244 10.72 -6.07 3.72
CA TYR A 244 10.04 -5.34 4.78
C TYR A 244 8.68 -4.89 4.25
N CYS A 245 7.60 -5.20 4.94
CA CYS A 245 6.24 -4.88 4.51
C CYS A 245 5.48 -4.09 5.57
N LYS A 246 4.64 -3.15 5.12
CA LYS A 246 3.68 -2.41 5.94
C LYS A 246 2.31 -2.44 5.29
N SER A 247 1.28 -2.67 6.09
CA SER A 247 -0.10 -2.54 5.65
C SER A 247 -0.45 -1.06 5.54
N MET A 248 -0.81 -0.63 4.34
CA MET A 248 -1.17 0.75 4.04
C MET A 248 -2.67 0.89 4.19
N ARG A 249 -3.11 1.41 5.32
CA ARG A 249 -4.52 1.78 5.47
C ARG A 249 -4.75 3.10 4.73
N GLY A 250 -5.77 3.11 3.87
CA GLY A 250 -6.27 4.31 3.18
C GLY A 250 -6.27 5.51 4.12
N ARG A 251 -5.84 6.72 3.68
CA ARG A 251 -6.40 7.92 4.29
C ARG A 251 -7.87 7.93 3.91
N ARG A 252 -8.71 7.33 4.73
CA ARG A 252 -10.15 7.52 4.62
C ARG A 252 -10.35 9.00 4.91
N SER A 253 -10.61 9.77 3.85
CA SER A 253 -10.88 11.19 4.00
C SER A 253 -12.00 11.32 5.02
N LEU A 254 -11.72 11.98 6.16
CA LEU A 254 -12.77 12.42 7.05
C LEU A 254 -13.80 13.17 6.19
N PRO A 255 -15.10 12.99 6.44
CA PRO A 255 -16.13 13.73 5.74
C PRO A 255 -15.75 15.22 5.73
N THR A 256 -15.67 15.82 4.54
CA THR A 256 -15.22 17.20 4.37
C THR A 256 -16.17 18.21 5.02
N THR A 257 -17.41 17.78 5.28
CA THR A 257 -18.38 18.46 6.13
C THR A 257 -18.31 17.92 7.55
N ALA A 258 -18.10 18.82 8.52
CA ALA A 258 -18.22 18.49 9.93
C ALA A 258 -19.55 17.77 10.19
N PRO A 259 -19.55 16.57 10.81
CA PRO A 259 -20.78 15.84 11.07
C PRO A 259 -21.70 16.70 11.93
N THR A 260 -22.93 16.93 11.46
CA THR A 260 -23.94 17.64 12.25
C THR A 260 -24.57 16.74 13.31
N ASN A 261 -24.46 15.41 13.15
CA ASN A 261 -25.00 14.42 14.07
C ASN A 261 -23.92 13.39 14.45
N PHE A 262 -23.76 13.18 15.76
CA PHE A 262 -22.92 12.12 16.31
C PHE A 262 -23.80 11.11 17.04
N ALA A 263 -23.57 9.82 16.78
CA ALA A 263 -24.33 8.73 17.35
C ALA A 263 -24.01 8.50 18.82
N ARG A 264 -22.77 8.76 19.24
CA ARG A 264 -22.29 8.50 20.60
C ARG A 264 -21.52 9.71 21.15
N ASN A 265 -21.59 9.87 22.46
CA ASN A 265 -20.84 10.87 23.22
C ASN A 265 -20.18 10.19 24.41
N TYR A 266 -18.99 10.64 24.77
CA TYR A 266 -18.30 10.27 25.98
C TYR A 266 -17.60 11.50 26.57
N GLN A 267 -17.69 11.66 27.88
CA GLN A 267 -17.11 12.79 28.60
C GLN A 267 -15.99 12.29 29.50
N LEU A 268 -14.79 12.83 29.32
CA LEU A 268 -13.65 12.52 30.18
C LEU A 268 -13.83 13.14 31.57
N PRO A 269 -13.30 12.51 32.63
CA PRO A 269 -13.25 13.10 33.95
C PRO A 269 -12.61 14.50 33.92
N ALA A 270 -13.13 15.42 34.73
CA ALA A 270 -12.59 16.77 34.83
C ALA A 270 -11.14 16.74 35.32
N THR A 271 -10.29 17.60 34.75
CA THR A 271 -8.90 17.73 35.20
C THR A 271 -8.83 18.21 36.66
N ASN A 272 -7.97 17.62 37.48
CA ASN A 272 -7.83 17.99 38.90
C ASN A 272 -6.48 18.67 39.24
N THR A 273 -5.55 18.70 38.28
CA THR A 273 -4.26 19.40 38.35
C THR A 273 -4.30 20.74 37.62
N GLN A 274 -3.21 21.53 37.72
CA GLN A 274 -3.12 22.86 37.09
C GLN A 274 -2.76 22.84 35.60
N GLN A 275 -2.34 21.68 35.06
CA GLN A 275 -1.96 21.53 33.67
C GLN A 275 -2.46 20.18 33.13
N LEU A 276 -2.70 20.11 31.83
CA LEU A 276 -2.95 18.86 31.12
C LEU A 276 -2.12 18.87 29.84
N THR A 277 -1.31 17.83 29.69
CA THR A 277 -0.69 17.40 28.45
C THR A 277 -1.32 16.07 28.09
N HIS A 278 -1.94 15.99 26.92
CA HIS A 278 -2.60 14.77 26.51
C HIS A 278 -2.69 14.58 25.01
N GLY A 279 -3.08 13.39 24.59
CA GLY A 279 -3.62 13.13 23.26
C GLY A 279 -4.79 12.18 23.37
N ILE A 280 -5.69 12.17 22.40
CA ILE A 280 -6.84 11.27 22.38
C ILE A 280 -6.91 10.59 21.03
N CYS A 281 -7.00 9.26 21.01
CA CYS A 281 -7.21 8.50 19.79
C CYS A 281 -8.52 7.69 19.89
N ILE A 282 -9.13 7.41 18.74
CA ILE A 282 -10.35 6.63 18.63
C ILE A 282 -10.23 5.65 17.46
N PHE A 283 -10.28 4.36 17.75
CA PHE A 283 -10.23 3.27 16.78
C PHE A 283 -11.60 2.61 16.59
N GLY A 284 -11.95 2.29 15.34
CA GLY A 284 -13.28 1.79 14.96
C GLY A 284 -14.34 2.88 14.78
N ALA A 285 -13.93 4.14 14.60
CA ALA A 285 -14.82 5.27 14.34
C ALA A 285 -14.62 5.86 12.93
N LEU A 286 -15.73 6.21 12.26
CA LEU A 286 -15.73 6.95 10.98
C LEU A 286 -15.39 8.41 11.16
N THR A 287 -15.89 8.99 12.25
CA THR A 287 -15.72 10.41 12.55
C THR A 287 -15.62 10.58 14.05
N ALA A 288 -14.75 11.49 14.47
CA ALA A 288 -14.64 11.90 15.86
C ALA A 288 -14.42 13.41 15.97
N HIS A 289 -14.91 13.98 17.05
CA HIS A 289 -14.76 15.37 17.39
C HIS A 289 -14.64 15.53 18.90
N ALA A 290 -13.79 16.45 19.35
CA ALA A 290 -13.70 16.81 20.76
C ALA A 290 -13.92 18.31 20.96
N THR A 291 -14.59 18.61 22.06
CA THR A 291 -14.75 19.97 22.59
C THR A 291 -14.24 20.04 24.02
N SER A 292 -13.90 21.24 24.48
CA SER A 292 -13.46 21.47 25.84
C SER A 292 -14.21 22.63 26.47
N THR A 293 -14.38 22.59 27.79
CA THR A 293 -14.83 23.75 28.58
C THR A 293 -13.76 24.83 28.71
N ASP A 294 -12.48 24.50 28.48
CA ASP A 294 -11.41 25.50 28.38
C ASP A 294 -11.36 26.06 26.95
N PRO A 295 -11.62 27.37 26.75
CA PRO A 295 -11.64 27.97 25.41
C PRO A 295 -10.27 27.98 24.71
N LYS A 296 -9.17 27.75 25.45
CA LYS A 296 -7.81 27.65 24.86
C LYS A 296 -7.56 26.26 24.26
N LEU A 297 -8.33 25.26 24.67
CA LEU A 297 -8.15 23.86 24.27
C LEU A 297 -9.12 23.49 23.14
N THR A 298 -8.64 23.63 21.90
CA THR A 298 -9.36 23.18 20.70
C THR A 298 -8.67 21.97 20.09
N TYR A 299 -9.42 21.18 19.31
CA TYR A 299 -8.92 19.98 18.66
C TYR A 299 -8.99 20.08 17.14
N VAL A 300 -8.01 19.47 16.48
CA VAL A 300 -8.04 19.17 15.06
C VAL A 300 -8.09 17.67 14.90
N THR A 301 -8.98 17.18 14.04
CA THR A 301 -9.07 15.75 13.76
C THR A 301 -7.99 15.37 12.75
N VAL A 302 -7.15 14.41 13.11
CA VAL A 302 -6.15 13.77 12.26
C VAL A 302 -6.64 12.35 12.00
N ALA A 303 -6.88 12.03 10.73
CA ALA A 303 -7.23 10.67 10.34
C ALA A 303 -5.96 9.81 10.30
N HIS A 304 -6.09 8.52 10.65
CA HIS A 304 -5.04 7.51 10.55
C HIS A 304 -3.77 7.85 11.30
N PHE A 305 -3.91 7.96 12.61
CA PHE A 305 -2.80 8.24 13.51
C PHE A 305 -1.73 7.16 13.45
N GLU A 306 -0.50 7.56 13.11
CA GLU A 306 0.64 6.66 12.99
C GLU A 306 1.96 7.32 13.44
N ASP A 307 3.04 6.54 13.39
CA ASP A 307 4.39 7.00 13.70
C ASP A 307 4.80 8.17 12.80
N GLY A 308 5.42 9.16 13.41
CA GLY A 308 5.78 10.42 12.78
C GLY A 308 4.70 11.50 12.86
N ASP A 309 3.45 11.21 13.22
CA ASP A 309 2.41 12.23 13.32
C ASP A 309 2.69 13.27 14.41
N ILE A 310 2.40 14.53 14.11
CA ILE A 310 2.62 15.63 15.06
C ILE A 310 1.54 15.59 16.14
N LEU A 311 1.94 15.35 17.39
CA LEU A 311 1.07 15.16 18.55
C LEU A 311 0.33 16.44 18.98
N TRP A 312 0.94 17.62 18.86
CA TRP A 312 0.32 18.88 19.31
C TRP A 312 0.42 19.99 18.27
N GLY A 313 -0.53 20.93 18.30
CA GLY A 313 -0.58 22.04 17.33
C GLY A 313 0.50 23.09 17.51
N ASP A 314 1.08 23.21 18.71
CA ASP A 314 2.02 24.26 19.12
C ASP A 314 3.48 23.79 19.23
N ARG A 315 3.74 22.49 18.99
CA ARG A 315 5.06 21.85 19.06
C ARG A 315 5.23 20.85 17.93
N MET A 316 6.48 20.56 17.58
CA MET A 316 6.84 19.60 16.53
C MET A 316 7.21 18.22 17.11
N TYR A 317 6.61 17.83 18.24
CA TYR A 317 6.78 16.48 18.78
C TYR A 317 6.02 15.47 17.94
N ARG A 318 6.66 14.35 17.63
CA ARG A 318 6.12 13.32 16.75
C ARG A 318 5.85 12.04 17.53
N ALA A 319 4.77 11.35 17.17
CA ALA A 319 4.46 10.04 17.72
C ALA A 319 5.53 9.03 17.29
N THR A 320 5.86 8.11 18.19
CA THR A 320 6.69 6.92 17.89
C THR A 320 6.08 5.71 18.57
N ASN A 321 6.35 4.51 18.05
CA ASN A 321 5.82 3.24 18.53
C ASN A 321 4.27 3.18 18.59
N THR A 322 3.55 3.84 17.68
CA THR A 322 2.09 3.76 17.60
C THR A 322 1.61 2.41 17.11
N ALA A 323 2.40 1.71 16.28
CA ALA A 323 2.03 0.47 15.59
C ALA A 323 1.53 -0.65 16.52
N ASP A 324 2.03 -0.69 17.75
CA ASP A 324 1.65 -1.67 18.78
C ASP A 324 0.51 -1.19 19.70
N THR A 325 -0.07 -0.02 19.42
CA THR A 325 -1.09 0.60 20.25
C THR A 325 -2.47 0.47 19.60
N PRO A 326 -3.57 0.49 20.38
CA PRO A 326 -4.91 0.53 19.81
C PRO A 326 -5.20 1.81 19.00
N CYS A 327 -4.28 2.78 18.98
CA CYS A 327 -4.42 4.01 18.23
C CYS A 327 -3.93 3.93 16.80
N ASP A 328 -3.19 2.87 16.44
CA ASP A 328 -2.61 2.72 15.11
C ASP A 328 -3.69 2.71 14.01
N GLY A 329 -3.59 3.69 13.11
CA GLY A 329 -4.55 3.90 12.04
C GLY A 329 -5.92 4.42 12.50
N GLY A 330 -6.10 4.77 13.77
CA GLY A 330 -7.31 5.38 14.32
C GLY A 330 -7.43 6.87 14.04
N ILE A 331 -8.50 7.51 14.53
CA ILE A 331 -8.66 8.96 14.49
C ILE A 331 -7.99 9.59 15.71
N TYR A 332 -7.02 10.47 15.49
CA TYR A 332 -6.40 11.26 16.54
C TYR A 332 -7.04 12.64 16.66
N LEU A 333 -7.51 12.95 17.86
CA LEU A 333 -8.03 14.26 18.23
C LEU A 333 -6.85 15.08 18.75
N LYS A 334 -6.15 15.72 17.81
CA LYS A 334 -4.93 16.49 18.05
C LYS A 334 -5.25 17.76 18.83
N PRO A 335 -4.76 17.94 20.07
CA PRO A 335 -4.93 19.18 20.79
C PRO A 335 -4.09 20.28 20.15
N LYS A 336 -4.62 21.50 20.14
CA LYS A 336 -3.90 22.67 19.63
C LYS A 336 -2.69 23.03 20.50
N THR A 337 -2.71 22.73 21.80
CA THR A 337 -1.64 23.06 22.74
C THR A 337 -1.15 21.81 23.49
N VAL A 338 0.15 21.74 23.77
CA VAL A 338 0.75 20.65 24.57
C VAL A 338 0.53 20.83 26.07
N ALA A 339 0.37 22.07 26.53
CA ALA A 339 0.25 22.41 27.95
C ALA A 339 -0.68 23.63 28.13
N TYR A 340 -0.88 24.05 29.38
CA TYR A 340 -1.67 25.23 29.78
C TYR A 340 -3.20 25.08 29.67
N VAL A 341 -3.69 23.89 29.98
CA VAL A 341 -5.12 23.61 30.17
C VAL A 341 -5.47 23.82 31.65
N ASP A 342 -6.51 24.59 31.91
CA ASP A 342 -6.89 24.97 33.27
C ASP A 342 -7.48 23.78 34.06
N LYS A 343 -7.38 23.83 35.39
CA LYS A 343 -8.04 22.85 36.29
C LYS A 343 -9.56 22.87 36.11
N ASN A 344 -10.21 21.72 36.32
CA ASN A 344 -11.64 21.47 36.13
C ASN A 344 -12.08 21.54 34.67
N THR A 345 -11.14 21.38 33.74
CA THR A 345 -11.46 21.28 32.33
C THR A 345 -12.11 19.93 32.04
N ILE A 346 -13.24 19.97 31.35
CA ILE A 346 -13.97 18.80 30.88
C ILE A 346 -13.80 18.72 29.37
N ILE A 347 -13.57 17.51 28.86
CA ILE A 347 -13.46 17.22 27.43
C ILE A 347 -14.60 16.29 27.02
N ASP A 348 -15.40 16.74 26.06
CA ASP A 348 -16.56 16.01 25.51
C ASP A 348 -16.18 15.50 24.11
N ILE A 349 -16.32 14.19 23.92
CA ILE A 349 -15.86 13.46 22.73
C ILE A 349 -17.08 12.84 22.07
N LYS A 350 -17.36 13.30 20.85
CA LYS A 350 -18.46 12.79 20.03
C LYS A 350 -17.91 12.01 18.86
N TYR A 351 -18.51 10.85 18.58
CA TYR A 351 -18.03 9.99 17.50
C TYR A 351 -19.16 9.17 16.84
N ASN A 352 -18.88 8.71 15.62
CA ASN A 352 -19.70 7.76 14.89
C ASN A 352 -18.88 6.48 14.66
N PRO A 353 -19.32 5.31 15.14
CA PRO A 353 -18.62 4.05 14.90
C PRO A 353 -18.69 3.67 13.41
N GLU A 354 -17.75 2.83 12.95
CA GLU A 354 -17.75 2.27 11.58
C GLU A 354 -18.97 1.41 11.31
N GLU A 355 -19.36 0.60 12.29
CA GLU A 355 -20.61 -0.13 12.29
C GLU A 355 -21.43 0.24 13.51
N SER A 356 -22.74 0.41 13.36
CA SER A 356 -23.62 0.93 14.41
C SER A 356 -23.54 0.17 15.74
N ASN A 357 -23.19 -1.12 15.67
CA ASN A 357 -23.15 -2.04 16.80
C ASN A 357 -21.73 -2.47 17.22
N GLU A 358 -20.67 -2.04 16.53
CA GLU A 358 -19.31 -2.44 16.90
C GLU A 358 -18.73 -1.58 18.03
N PRO A 359 -17.93 -2.18 18.93
CA PRO A 359 -17.26 -1.45 19.98
C PRO A 359 -16.15 -0.57 19.41
N VAL A 360 -16.08 0.67 19.89
CA VAL A 360 -15.01 1.61 19.59
C VAL A 360 -13.99 1.57 20.71
N THR A 361 -12.70 1.56 20.36
CA THR A 361 -11.63 1.68 21.35
C THR A 361 -11.18 3.14 21.42
N MET A 362 -11.29 3.75 22.60
CA MET A 362 -10.77 5.08 22.86
C MET A 362 -9.52 4.97 23.71
N CYS A 363 -8.47 5.71 23.37
CA CYS A 363 -7.28 5.82 24.21
C CYS A 363 -6.96 7.27 24.51
N VAL A 364 -6.39 7.49 25.69
CA VAL A 364 -5.91 8.78 26.14
C VAL A 364 -4.46 8.63 26.53
N PHE A 365 -3.61 9.47 25.95
CA PHE A 365 -2.19 9.54 26.29
C PHE A 365 -2.01 10.65 27.32
N VAL A 366 -1.28 10.37 28.39
CA VAL A 366 -0.86 11.36 29.39
C VAL A 366 0.62 11.16 29.72
N PRO A 367 1.37 12.21 30.03
CA PRO A 367 2.79 12.09 30.35
C PRO A 367 2.98 11.22 31.60
N GLN A 368 3.91 10.27 31.52
CA GLN A 368 4.26 9.39 32.64
C GLN A 368 5.26 10.03 33.62
N TYR A 369 5.99 11.06 33.17
CA TYR A 369 7.07 11.71 33.93
C TYR A 369 7.03 13.23 33.79
N GLY A 370 6.97 13.91 34.93
CA GLY A 370 6.90 15.36 35.08
C GLY A 370 6.26 15.65 36.42
N THR A 371 6.54 16.81 37.04
CA THR A 371 5.85 17.26 38.26
C THR A 371 4.36 16.92 38.20
N ASN A 372 3.78 16.39 39.28
CA ASN A 372 2.43 15.79 39.45
C ASN A 372 1.22 16.62 38.94
N ASP A 373 1.45 17.65 38.14
CA ASP A 373 0.49 18.66 37.74
C ASP A 373 0.11 18.62 36.24
N ALA A 374 0.77 17.82 35.39
CA ALA A 374 0.61 17.89 33.92
C ALA A 374 -0.21 16.76 33.27
N ASP A 375 -0.75 15.82 34.03
CA ASP A 375 -1.54 14.68 33.53
C ASP A 375 -3.06 14.89 33.73
N GLY A 376 -3.48 16.05 34.24
CA GLY A 376 -4.87 16.31 34.60
C GLY A 376 -5.38 15.52 35.82
N GLY A 377 -4.53 14.74 36.48
CA GLY A 377 -4.93 13.72 37.46
C GLY A 377 -5.63 12.51 36.84
N TRP A 378 -5.58 12.37 35.52
CA TRP A 378 -6.21 11.26 34.81
C TRP A 378 -5.66 9.87 35.15
N PRO A 379 -4.37 9.68 35.49
CA PRO A 379 -3.90 8.38 35.98
C PRO A 379 -4.66 7.87 37.20
N ASP A 380 -5.19 8.77 38.04
CA ASP A 380 -6.00 8.40 39.21
C ASP A 380 -7.49 8.31 38.87
N THR A 381 -8.03 9.18 38.01
CA THR A 381 -9.49 9.23 37.77
C THR A 381 -9.97 8.27 36.69
N LEU A 382 -9.19 8.02 35.63
CA LEU A 382 -9.63 7.16 34.51
C LEU A 382 -9.86 5.70 34.93
N PRO A 383 -9.02 5.06 35.77
CA PRO A 383 -9.28 3.69 36.21
C PRO A 383 -10.61 3.53 36.96
N HIS A 384 -11.04 4.56 37.70
CA HIS A 384 -12.33 4.57 38.39
C HIS A 384 -13.52 4.65 37.41
N ASP A 385 -13.30 5.15 36.20
CA ASP A 385 -14.30 5.22 35.13
C ASP A 385 -14.19 4.04 34.14
N GLY A 386 -13.52 2.95 34.55
CA GLY A 386 -13.44 1.70 33.79
C GLY A 386 -12.32 1.63 32.74
N TRP A 387 -11.44 2.61 32.70
CA TRP A 387 -10.28 2.59 31.79
C TRP A 387 -9.22 1.60 32.26
N THR A 388 -8.53 0.99 31.30
CA THR A 388 -7.39 0.12 31.59
C THR A 388 -6.11 0.74 31.05
N LEU A 389 -5.05 0.69 31.86
CA LEU A 389 -3.73 1.10 31.42
C LEU A 389 -3.21 0.10 30.39
N GLN A 390 -3.10 0.54 29.15
CA GLN A 390 -2.41 -0.21 28.10
C GLN A 390 -0.90 0.09 28.17
N LYS A 391 -0.08 -0.85 27.66
CA LYS A 391 1.40 -0.82 27.61
C LYS A 391 1.96 0.62 27.50
N LYS A 392 3.01 0.94 28.26
CA LYS A 392 3.66 2.26 28.23
C LYS A 392 4.09 2.60 26.80
N ALA A 393 3.44 3.58 26.19
CA ALA A 393 3.91 4.19 24.95
C ALA A 393 5.05 5.16 25.31
N GLU A 394 6.18 5.07 24.61
CA GLU A 394 7.26 6.04 24.70
C GLU A 394 6.97 7.19 23.73
N VAL A 395 6.97 8.42 24.25
CA VAL A 395 6.72 9.67 23.50
C VAL A 395 8.03 10.39 23.24
#